data_AF-A0A543EUY4-F1
#
_entry.id   AF-A0A543EUY4-F1
#
_cell.length_a   1.000
_cell.length_b   1.000
_cell.length_c   1.000
_cell.angle_alpha   90.00
_cell.angle_beta   90.00
_cell.angle_gamma   90.00
#
_symmetry.space_group_name_H-M   'P 1'
#
loop_
_entity.id
_entity.type
_entity.pdbx_description
1 polymer ?
#
loop_
_entity_poly.entity_id
_entity_poly.type
_entity_poly.pdbx_seq_one_letter_code
_entity_poly.pdbx_strand_id
1 'polypeptide(L)' 'MSATCPSCAWPSPTVVSAHGAVRYLRCVCGRWLISQDGAVIAAAGDSSLAEPVR' A
#
# COMPACT_ATOMS: atom_id res chain seq x y z
N MET A 1 -15.13 2.24 -3.60
CA MET A 1 -14.28 1.56 -4.60
C MET A 1 -13.19 0.79 -3.87
N SER A 2 -12.85 -0.40 -4.37
CA SER A 2 -11.77 -1.21 -3.83
C SER A 2 -10.43 -0.76 -4.44
N ALA A 3 -9.48 -0.40 -3.58
CA ALA A 3 -8.16 0.07 -3.98
C ALA A 3 -7.36 -1.08 -4.61
N THR A 4 -7.41 -1.27 -5.93
CA THR A 4 -6.71 -2.37 -6.60
C THR A 4 -5.20 -2.13 -6.60
N CYS A 5 -4.40 -3.13 -6.24
CA CYS A 5 -2.95 -3.01 -6.24
C CYS A 5 -2.41 -2.93 -7.69
N PRO A 6 -1.67 -1.87 -8.07
CA PRO A 6 -1.15 -1.73 -9.42
C PRO A 6 -0.04 -2.74 -9.77
N SER A 7 0.48 -3.49 -8.80
CA SER A 7 1.64 -4.36 -9.00
C SER A 7 1.31 -5.85 -9.11
N CYS A 8 0.18 -6.30 -8.54
CA CYS A 8 -0.24 -7.69 -8.63
C CYS A 8 -1.74 -7.85 -8.95
N ALA A 9 -2.44 -6.75 -9.25
CA ALA A 9 -3.88 -6.69 -9.51
C ALA A 9 -4.79 -7.21 -8.37
N TRP A 10 -4.24 -7.41 -7.16
CA TRP A 10 -5.06 -7.84 -6.01
C TRP A 10 -6.12 -6.79 -5.69
N PRO A 11 -7.42 -7.16 -5.67
CA PRO A 11 -8.50 -6.17 -5.62
C PRO A 11 -8.79 -5.65 -4.20
N SER A 12 -8.35 -6.36 -3.16
CA SER A 12 -8.71 -6.06 -1.77
C SER A 12 -7.50 -6.02 -0.83
N PRO A 13 -6.59 -5.02 -0.95
CA PRO A 13 -5.53 -4.79 0.02
C PRO A 13 -6.11 -4.47 1.41
N THR A 14 -5.42 -4.94 2.45
CA THR A 14 -5.87 -4.77 3.85
C THR A 14 -5.53 -3.38 4.35
N VAL A 15 -6.50 -2.65 4.91
CA VAL A 15 -6.23 -1.36 5.58
C VAL A 15 -5.44 -1.62 6.87
N VAL A 16 -4.29 -0.98 7.03
CA VAL A 16 -3.46 -1.05 8.23
C VAL A 16 -3.66 0.17 9.13
N SER A 17 -3.80 1.37 8.54
CA SER A 17 -4.10 2.60 9.28
C SER A 17 -4.91 3.59 8.44
N ALA A 18 -5.56 4.54 9.11
CA ALA A 18 -6.35 5.59 8.48
C ALA A 18 -6.19 6.94 9.20
N HIS A 19 -6.10 8.01 8.42
CA HIS A 19 -5.97 9.39 8.90
C HIS A 19 -6.85 10.29 8.03
N GLY A 20 -8.08 10.58 8.50
CA GLY A 20 -9.08 11.27 7.70
C GLY A 20 -9.48 10.45 6.46
N ALA A 21 -9.45 11.08 5.28
CA ALA A 21 -9.73 10.41 4.01
C ALA A 21 -8.60 9.50 3.51
N VAL A 22 -7.41 9.59 4.12
CA VAL A 22 -6.23 8.82 3.72
C VAL A 22 -6.22 7.46 4.43
N ARG A 23 -5.98 6.39 3.67
CA ARG A 23 -5.83 5.02 4.18
C ARG A 23 -4.49 4.46 3.71
N TYR A 24 -3.78 3.81 4.63
CA TYR A 24 -2.57 3.07 4.35
C TYR A 24 -2.91 1.59 4.32
N LEU A 25 -2.65 0.92 3.20
CA LEU A 25 -3.01 -0.48 2.97
C LEU A 25 -1.79 -1.35 2.71
N ARG A 26 -1.90 -2.62 3.10
CA ARG A 26 -0.94 -3.67 2.78
C ARG A 26 -1.54 -4.62 1.74
N CYS A 27 -0.85 -4.78 0.62
CA CYS A 27 -1.21 -5.79 -0.37
C CYS A 27 -0.55 -7.14 -0.03
N VAL A 28 -1.19 -8.24 -0.44
CA VAL A 28 -0.66 -9.61 -0.30
C VAL A 28 0.67 -9.82 -1.05
N CYS A 29 0.95 -9.03 -2.09
CA CYS A 29 2.23 -9.08 -2.80
C CYS A 29 3.37 -8.37 -2.04
N GLY A 30 3.09 -7.83 -0.86
CA GLY A 30 4.11 -7.18 -0.06
C GLY A 30 4.37 -5.72 -0.42
N ARG A 31 3.44 -5.04 -1.10
CA ARG A 31 3.48 -3.57 -1.29
C ARG A 31 2.64 -2.80 -0.28
N TRP A 32 3.11 -1.61 0.04
CA TRP A 32 2.36 -0.59 0.75
C TRP A 32 1.66 0.32 -0.24
N LEU A 33 0.38 0.57 -0.01
CA LEU A 33 -0.45 1.43 -0.84
C LEU A 33 -1.01 2.56 0.02
N ILE A 34 -1.15 3.74 -0.56
CA ILE A 34 -1.87 4.86 0.03
C ILE A 34 -3.08 5.11 -0.86
N SER A 35 -4.27 5.13 -0.26
CA SER A 35 -5.51 5.49 -0.95
C SER A 35 -6.17 6.71 -0.32
N GLN A 36 -6.81 7.53 -1.15
CA GLN A 36 -7.71 8.60 -0.71
C GLN A 36 -9.04 8.43 -1.43
N ASP A 37 -10.16 8.53 -0.70
CA ASP A 37 -11.52 8.35 -1.23
C ASP A 37 -11.73 7.06 -2.04
N GLY A 38 -10.99 6.01 -1.69
CA GLY A 38 -11.06 4.69 -2.33
C GLY A 38 -10.22 4.51 -3.60
N ALA A 39 -9.51 5.56 -4.04
CA ALA A 39 -8.55 5.48 -5.14
C ALA A 39 -7.12 5.35 -4.60
N VAL A 40 -6.31 4.45 -5.17
CA VAL A 40 -4.87 4.37 -4.87
C VAL A 40 -4.19 5.61 -5.45
N ILE A 41 -3.64 6.46 -4.57
CA ILE A 41 -2.95 7.70 -4.96
C ILE A 41 -1.43 7.55 -4.94
N ALA A 42 -0.91 6.56 -4.22
CA ALA A 42 0.51 6.24 -4.19
C ALA A 42 0.75 4.78 -3.80
N ALA A 43 1.92 4.26 -4.19
CA ALA A 43 2.47 3.02 -3.66
C ALA A 43 3.86 3.32 -3.13
N ALA A 44 4.14 2.97 -1.88
CA ALA A 44 5.50 3.02 -1.39
C ALA A 44 6.30 1.88 -2.04
N GLY A 45 7.52 2.18 -2.45
CA GLY A 45 8.43 1.22 -3.09
C GLY A 45 8.75 0.02 -2.20
N ASP A 46 9.47 -0.93 -2.76
CA ASP A 46 9.84 -2.16 -2.07
C ASP A 46 10.48 -1.83 -0.71
N SER A 47 9.95 -2.43 0.35
CA SER A 47 10.49 -2.25 1.70
C SER A 47 11.76 -3.10 1.81
N SER A 48 12.87 -2.64 1.24
CA SER A 48 14.17 -3.25 1.49
C SER A 48 14.72 -2.72 2.83
N LEU A 49 14.92 -3.62 3.79
CA LEU A 49 15.82 -3.33 4.90
C LEU A 49 17.22 -3.20 4.30
N ALA A 50 17.78 -1.99 4.27
CA ALA A 50 19.18 -1.82 3.93
C ALA A 50 20.00 -2.60 4.96
N GLU A 51 20.89 -3.49 4.50
CA GLU A 51 21.83 -4.13 5.41
C GLU A 51 22.71 -3.04 6.04
N PRO A 52 22.87 -3.02 7.38
CA PRO A 52 23.77 -2.07 8.01
C PRO A 52 25.18 -2.27 7.45
N VAL A 53 25.76 -1.19 6.91
CA VAL A 53 27.15 -1.18 6.47
C VAL A 53 28.02 -1.46 7.70
N ARG A 54 28.78 -2.55 7.66
CA ARG A 54 29.66 -2.99 8.74
C ARG A 54 30.98 -2.25 8.73
#